data_AF-A0A0W0U023-F1
#
_entry.id   AF-A0A0W0U023-F1
#
_cell.length_a   1.000
_cell.length_b   1.000
_cell.length_c   1.000
_cell.angle_alpha   90.00
_cell.angle_beta   90.00
_cell.angle_gamma   90.00
#
_symmetry.space_group_name_H-M   'P 1'
#
loop_
_entity.id
_entity.type
_entity.pdbx_description
1 polymer ?
#
loop_
_entity_poly.entity_id
_entity_poly.type
_entity_poly.pdbx_seq_one_letter_code
_entity_poly.pdbx_strand_id
1 'polypeptide(L)'
;HCSLRYRKEVAEQVKLILQAPDMQEARRRLNEFVEVFGSKVPKAVACLEEAFEDAMAIMAIPAKYRKRFRTTNMQERLNEELRRRERVIRIFPNDDSAHRLLGAMLAEINEQWQARRYLDMDEFNEWWEGQQQNTSNVLELNKKVN
;
A
#
# COMPACT_ATOMS: atom_id res chain seq x y z
N HIS A 1 -4.33 5.82 -19.16
CA HIS A 1 -5.46 6.74 -19.44
C HIS A 1 -6.74 5.94 -19.66
N CYS A 2 -7.69 6.03 -18.73
CA CYS A 2 -9.03 5.45 -18.84
C CYS A 2 -10.02 6.56 -19.21
N SER A 3 -10.91 6.32 -20.17
CA SER A 3 -11.99 7.28 -20.50
C SER A 3 -12.90 7.51 -19.29
N LEU A 4 -13.43 8.73 -19.14
CA LEU A 4 -14.33 9.11 -18.04
C LEU A 4 -15.56 8.18 -17.95
N ARG A 5 -16.03 7.66 -19.10
CA ARG A 5 -17.16 6.74 -19.18
C ARG A 5 -16.95 5.45 -18.39
N TYR A 6 -15.74 4.87 -18.45
CA TYR A 6 -15.44 3.57 -17.84
C TYR A 6 -14.76 3.69 -16.47
N ARG A 7 -14.41 4.91 -16.04
CA ARG A 7 -13.58 5.14 -14.85
C ARG A 7 -14.18 4.56 -13.58
N LYS A 8 -15.49 4.73 -13.38
CA LYS A 8 -16.20 4.23 -12.18
C LYS A 8 -16.23 2.70 -12.17
N GLU A 9 -16.66 2.10 -13.28
CA GLU A 9 -16.78 0.65 -13.44
C GLU A 9 -15.43 -0.05 -13.30
N VAL A 10 -14.39 0.48 -13.95
CA VAL A 10 -13.01 -0.01 -13.83
C VAL A 10 -12.53 0.08 -12.38
N ALA A 11 -12.76 1.19 -11.69
CA ALA A 11 -12.35 1.34 -10.29
C ALA A 11 -13.04 0.33 -9.35
N GLU A 12 -14.33 0.07 -9.57
CA GLU A 12 -15.09 -0.93 -8.81
C GLU A 12 -14.54 -2.35 -9.04
N GLN A 13 -14.25 -2.72 -10.30
CA GLN A 13 -13.70 -4.04 -10.62
C GLN A 13 -12.27 -4.23 -10.11
N VAL A 14 -11.40 -3.22 -10.26
CA VAL A 14 -10.04 -3.26 -9.69
C VAL A 14 -10.09 -3.41 -8.18
N LYS A 15 -11.03 -2.73 -7.50
CA LYS A 15 -11.22 -2.89 -6.06
C LYS A 15 -11.58 -4.33 -5.69
N LEU A 16 -12.41 -5.01 -6.48
CA LEU A 16 -12.76 -6.41 -6.25
C LEU A 16 -11.56 -7.35 -6.43
N ILE A 17 -10.68 -7.07 -7.38
CA ILE A 17 -9.41 -7.82 -7.56
C ILE A 17 -8.54 -7.66 -6.31
N LEU A 18 -8.27 -6.42 -5.91
CA LEU A 18 -7.37 -6.11 -4.80
C LEU A 18 -7.93 -6.54 -3.42
N GLN A 19 -9.23 -6.76 -3.31
CA GLN A 19 -9.92 -7.21 -2.09
C GLN A 19 -10.25 -8.70 -2.08
N ALA A 20 -9.73 -9.47 -3.05
CA ALA A 20 -9.92 -10.91 -3.09
C ALA A 20 -9.42 -11.60 -1.79
N PRO A 21 -10.05 -12.72 -1.38
CA PRO A 21 -9.67 -13.44 -0.16
C PRO A 21 -8.30 -14.12 -0.26
N ASP A 22 -7.93 -14.56 -1.46
CA ASP A 22 -6.69 -15.28 -1.77
C ASP A 22 -6.18 -14.94 -3.18
N MET A 23 -4.97 -15.43 -3.48
CA MET A 23 -4.30 -15.19 -4.76
C MET A 23 -5.00 -15.85 -5.95
N GLN A 24 -5.64 -17.00 -5.75
CA GLN A 24 -6.32 -17.73 -6.82
C GLN A 24 -7.53 -16.94 -7.30
N GLU A 25 -8.35 -16.46 -6.37
CA GLU A 25 -9.51 -15.63 -6.67
C GLU A 25 -9.10 -14.27 -7.24
N ALA A 26 -7.99 -13.68 -6.76
CA ALA A 26 -7.47 -12.44 -7.33
C ALA A 26 -7.06 -12.61 -8.80
N ARG A 27 -6.38 -13.72 -9.13
CA ARG A 27 -5.97 -14.03 -10.51
C ARG A 27 -7.16 -14.30 -11.41
N ARG A 28 -8.17 -15.03 -10.90
CA ARG A 28 -9.43 -15.28 -11.60
C ARG A 28 -10.11 -13.96 -11.99
N ARG A 29 -10.26 -13.04 -11.03
CA ARG A 29 -10.85 -11.72 -11.27
C ARG A 29 -10.01 -10.84 -12.19
N LEU A 30 -8.68 -10.95 -12.13
CA LEU A 30 -7.81 -10.25 -13.08
C LEU A 30 -8.09 -10.71 -14.52
N ASN A 31 -8.17 -12.02 -14.75
CA ASN A 31 -8.45 -12.56 -16.08
C ASN A 31 -9.83 -12.08 -16.59
N GLU A 32 -10.88 -12.13 -15.75
CA GLU A 32 -12.21 -11.59 -16.11
C GLU A 32 -12.15 -10.10 -16.45
N PHE A 33 -11.37 -9.33 -15.68
CA PHE A 33 -11.18 -7.90 -15.95
C PHE A 33 -10.48 -7.65 -17.29
N VAL A 34 -9.44 -8.42 -17.61
CA VAL A 34 -8.72 -8.35 -18.90
C VAL A 34 -9.67 -8.68 -20.06
N GLU A 35 -10.49 -9.71 -19.93
CA GLU A 35 -11.48 -10.08 -20.95
C GLU A 35 -12.52 -8.97 -21.21
N VAL A 36 -13.06 -8.37 -20.14
CA VAL A 36 -14.12 -7.36 -20.25
C VAL A 36 -13.59 -5.99 -20.72
N PHE A 37 -12.38 -5.62 -20.30
CA PHE A 37 -11.84 -4.27 -20.46
C PHE A 37 -10.64 -4.17 -21.39
N GLY A 38 -10.06 -5.28 -21.85
CA GLY A 38 -8.86 -5.33 -22.68
C GLY A 38 -8.94 -4.44 -23.93
N SER A 39 -10.06 -4.49 -24.64
CA SER A 39 -10.30 -3.63 -25.82
C SER A 39 -10.78 -2.22 -25.47
N LYS A 40 -11.44 -2.03 -24.32
CA LYS A 40 -12.09 -0.76 -23.93
C LYS A 40 -11.10 0.23 -23.33
N VAL A 41 -10.20 -0.25 -22.47
CA VAL A 41 -9.23 0.56 -21.71
C VAL A 41 -7.85 -0.11 -21.64
N PRO A 42 -7.22 -0.42 -22.78
CA PRO A 42 -6.00 -1.25 -22.85
C PRO A 42 -4.86 -0.74 -21.97
N LYS A 43 -4.68 0.59 -21.87
CA LYS A 43 -3.65 1.19 -21.01
C LYS A 43 -3.89 0.95 -19.51
N ALA A 44 -5.13 0.87 -19.07
CA ALA A 44 -5.46 0.61 -17.67
C ALA A 44 -5.28 -0.88 -17.33
N VAL A 45 -5.63 -1.76 -18.28
CA VAL A 45 -5.42 -3.20 -18.17
C VAL A 45 -3.93 -3.52 -18.08
N ALA A 46 -3.11 -3.03 -19.02
CA ALA A 46 -1.67 -3.25 -19.02
C ALA A 46 -0.99 -2.78 -17.71
N CYS A 47 -1.39 -1.61 -17.21
CA CYS A 47 -0.89 -1.08 -15.94
C CYS A 47 -1.24 -1.99 -14.75
N LEU A 48 -2.47 -2.51 -14.72
CA LEU A 48 -2.89 -3.43 -13.66
C LEU A 48 -2.15 -4.77 -13.75
N GLU A 49 -2.00 -5.33 -14.95
CA GLU A 49 -1.29 -6.60 -15.16
C GLU A 49 0.18 -6.50 -14.74
N GLU A 50 0.86 -5.42 -15.13
CA GLU A 50 2.26 -5.15 -14.77
C GLU A 50 2.43 -5.02 -13.25
N ALA A 51 1.55 -4.27 -12.59
CA ALA A 51 1.64 -4.02 -11.14
C ALA A 51 0.95 -5.08 -10.28
N PHE A 52 0.34 -6.13 -10.88
CA PHE A 52 -0.52 -7.06 -10.14
C PHE A 52 0.22 -7.79 -9.03
N GLU A 53 1.39 -8.36 -9.35
CA GLU A 53 2.17 -9.14 -8.37
C GLU A 53 2.60 -8.26 -7.19
N ASP A 54 3.11 -7.06 -7.47
CA ASP A 54 3.52 -6.11 -6.44
C ASP A 54 2.34 -5.69 -5.56
N ALA A 55 1.19 -5.38 -6.16
CA ALA A 55 -0.03 -5.01 -5.43
C ALA A 55 -0.58 -6.16 -4.56
N MET A 56 -0.31 -7.40 -4.96
CA MET A 56 -0.80 -8.61 -4.32
C MET A 56 0.20 -9.26 -3.37
N ALA A 57 1.47 -8.82 -3.35
CA ALA A 57 2.49 -9.27 -2.40
C ALA A 57 2.03 -9.19 -0.94
N ILE A 58 1.11 -8.27 -0.62
CA ILE A 58 0.50 -8.16 0.70
C ILE A 58 -0.28 -9.41 1.15
N MET A 59 -0.60 -10.34 0.25
CA MET A 59 -1.21 -11.61 0.64
C MET A 59 -0.28 -12.50 1.46
N ALA A 60 1.04 -12.29 1.40
CA ALA A 60 2.04 -13.01 2.18
C ALA A 60 1.98 -12.70 3.69
N ILE A 61 1.33 -11.60 4.10
CA ILE A 61 1.18 -11.25 5.51
C ILE A 61 -0.20 -11.67 6.06
N PRO A 62 -0.39 -11.75 7.39
CA PRO A 62 -1.67 -12.18 7.97
C PRO A 62 -2.83 -11.25 7.59
N ALA A 63 -4.01 -11.83 7.35
CA ALA A 63 -5.19 -11.15 6.81
C ALA A 63 -5.61 -9.89 7.60
N LYS A 64 -5.46 -9.93 8.92
CA LYS A 64 -5.71 -8.82 9.86
C LYS A 64 -5.01 -7.52 9.45
N TYR A 65 -3.81 -7.63 8.87
CA TYR A 65 -2.93 -6.50 8.56
C TYR A 65 -3.11 -5.99 7.12
N ARG A 66 -3.47 -6.88 6.19
CA ARG A 66 -3.50 -6.60 4.74
C ARG A 66 -4.22 -5.32 4.36
N LYS A 67 -5.38 -5.04 4.98
CA LYS A 67 -6.19 -3.84 4.65
C LYS A 67 -5.42 -2.54 4.91
N ARG A 68 -4.68 -2.45 6.01
CA ARG A 68 -3.98 -1.22 6.40
C ARG A 68 -2.73 -1.01 5.58
N PHE A 69 -1.94 -2.07 5.39
CA PHE A 69 -0.72 -2.01 4.58
C PHE A 69 -0.99 -1.80 3.09
N ARG A 70 -2.16 -2.22 2.58
CA ARG A 70 -2.53 -2.02 1.18
C ARG A 70 -2.77 -0.55 0.81
N THR A 71 -3.13 0.31 1.76
CA THR A 71 -3.57 1.67 1.45
C THR A 71 -2.57 2.73 1.90
N THR A 72 -2.37 3.75 1.06
CA THR A 72 -1.54 4.93 1.33
C THR A 72 -2.29 6.07 2.01
N ASN A 73 -3.54 5.85 2.45
CA ASN A 73 -4.43 6.88 3.02
C ASN A 73 -3.77 7.76 4.09
N MET A 74 -2.94 7.18 4.97
CA MET A 74 -2.27 7.93 6.03
C MET A 74 -1.19 8.86 5.46
N GLN A 75 -0.41 8.39 4.49
CA GLN A 75 0.60 9.18 3.79
C GLN A 75 -0.05 10.26 2.92
N GLU A 76 -1.16 9.94 2.25
CA GLU A 76 -1.93 10.89 1.46
C GLU A 76 -2.49 12.02 2.32
N ARG A 77 -3.09 11.69 3.47
CA ARG A 77 -3.57 12.68 4.44
C ARG A 77 -2.45 13.57 4.97
N LEU A 78 -1.28 12.98 5.26
CA LEU A 78 -0.09 13.73 5.68
C LEU A 78 0.36 14.71 4.59
N ASN A 79 0.46 14.23 3.34
CA ASN A 79 0.86 15.04 2.19
C ASN A 79 -0.16 16.13 1.86
N GLU A 80 -1.45 15.88 2.05
CA GLU A 80 -2.49 16.90 1.91
C GLU A 80 -2.34 18.00 2.95
N GLU A 81 -2.06 17.65 4.21
CA GLU A 81 -1.84 18.64 5.26
C GLU A 81 -0.61 19.50 4.98
N LEU A 82 0.47 18.88 4.49
CA LEU A 82 1.65 19.62 4.03
C LEU A 82 1.28 20.63 2.93
N ARG A 83 0.61 20.16 1.87
CA ARG A 83 0.19 21.02 0.75
C ARG A 83 -0.72 22.15 1.20
N ARG A 84 -1.58 21.93 2.21
CA ARG A 84 -2.44 22.98 2.77
C ARG A 84 -1.62 24.09 3.44
N ARG A 85 -0.63 23.75 4.26
CA ARG A 85 0.23 24.72 4.95
C ARG A 85 1.15 25.46 3.98
N GLU A 86 1.73 24.73 3.03
CA GLU A 86 2.54 25.28 1.95
C GLU A 86 1.78 26.32 1.11
N ARG A 87 0.53 26.02 0.74
CA ARG A 87 -0.31 26.87 -0.12
C ARG A 87 -0.54 28.28 0.45
N VAL A 88 -0.52 28.43 1.78
CA VAL A 88 -0.65 29.74 2.44
C VAL A 88 0.61 30.58 2.28
N ILE A 89 1.79 29.95 2.33
CA ILE A 89 3.09 30.62 2.30
C ILE A 89 3.46 31.05 0.87
N ARG A 90 3.12 30.23 -0.13
CA ARG A 90 3.39 30.43 -1.57
C ARG A 90 4.87 30.42 -1.96
N ILE A 91 5.72 31.20 -1.30
CA ILE A 91 7.16 31.32 -1.56
C ILE A 91 7.91 31.33 -0.24
N PHE A 92 8.87 30.42 -0.08
CA PHE A 92 9.75 30.40 1.09
C PHE A 92 10.95 31.33 0.89
N PRO A 93 11.40 32.06 1.92
CA PRO A 93 12.59 32.91 1.84
C PRO A 93 13.89 32.12 1.64
N ASN A 94 13.96 30.88 2.16
CA ASN A 94 15.07 29.94 2.03
C ASN A 94 14.62 28.52 2.42
N ASP A 95 15.46 27.54 2.13
CA ASP A 95 15.20 26.13 2.41
C ASP A 95 15.02 25.85 3.91
N ASP A 96 15.80 26.50 4.78
CA ASP A 96 15.68 26.33 6.23
C ASP A 96 14.29 26.70 6.75
N SER A 97 13.66 27.72 6.15
CA SER A 97 12.31 28.14 6.52
C SER A 97 11.27 27.08 6.14
N ALA A 98 11.45 26.39 5.01
CA ALA A 98 10.62 25.26 4.62
C ALA A 98 10.82 24.06 5.56
N HIS A 99 12.07 23.74 5.91
CA HIS A 99 12.39 22.67 6.85
C HIS A 99 11.77 22.92 8.24
N ARG A 100 11.79 24.17 8.74
CA ARG A 100 11.16 24.51 10.02
C ARG A 100 9.65 24.28 10.00
N LEU A 101 8.96 24.68 8.93
CA LEU A 101 7.52 24.43 8.80
C LEU A 101 7.22 22.93 8.78
N LEU A 102 7.92 22.19 7.93
CA LEU A 102 7.80 20.74 7.81
C LEU A 102 8.04 20.05 9.15
N GLY A 103 9.15 20.39 9.81
CA GLY A 103 9.51 19.83 11.11
C GLY A 103 8.47 20.13 12.19
N ALA A 104 8.01 21.38 12.28
CA ALA A 104 6.97 21.77 13.25
C ALA A 104 5.65 21.03 13.01
N MET A 105 5.21 20.92 11.75
CA MET A 105 4.00 20.17 11.39
C MET A 105 4.14 18.68 11.71
N LEU A 106 5.26 18.07 11.38
CA LEU A 106 5.50 16.65 11.65
C LEU A 106 5.57 16.36 13.14
N ALA A 107 6.16 17.26 13.94
CA ALA A 107 6.17 17.16 15.39
C ALA A 107 4.75 17.18 15.98
N GLU A 108 3.92 18.14 15.54
CA GLU A 108 2.51 18.25 15.95
C GLU A 108 1.72 16.96 15.62
N ILE A 109 1.89 16.43 14.41
CA ILE A 109 1.23 15.18 13.98
C ILE A 109 1.72 13.99 14.79
N ASN A 110 3.03 13.92 15.06
CA ASN A 110 3.60 12.86 15.88
C ASN A 110 2.99 12.86 17.28
N GLU A 111 2.89 14.02 17.94
CA GLU A 111 2.24 14.14 19.25
C GLU A 111 0.78 13.62 19.23
N GLN A 112 0.02 13.95 18.17
CA GLN A 112 -1.35 13.44 18.00
C GLN A 112 -1.38 11.91 17.83
N TRP A 113 -0.41 11.34 17.11
CA TRP A 113 -0.34 9.90 16.87
C TRP A 113 0.11 9.12 18.11
N GLN A 114 0.92 9.71 19.00
CA GLN A 114 1.28 9.09 20.28
C GLN A 114 0.05 8.83 21.16
N ALA A 115 -1.00 9.65 21.04
CA ALA A 115 -2.23 9.49 21.83
C ALA A 115 -3.11 8.29 21.38
N ARG A 116 -2.86 7.68 20.22
CA ARG A 116 -3.69 6.57 19.69
C ARG A 116 -2.86 5.53 18.96
N ARG A 117 -2.97 4.26 19.40
CA ARG A 117 -2.35 3.13 18.69
C ARG A 117 -3.06 2.90 17.34
N TYR A 118 -2.43 3.32 16.25
CA TYR A 118 -2.99 3.21 14.89
C TYR A 118 -3.15 1.76 14.46
N LEU A 119 -2.15 0.92 14.72
CA LEU A 119 -2.12 -0.50 14.39
C LEU A 119 -1.40 -1.25 15.50
N ASP A 120 -1.99 -2.36 15.95
CA ASP A 120 -1.38 -3.26 16.91
C ASP A 120 -0.44 -4.24 16.20
N MET A 121 0.86 -4.10 16.44
CA MET A 121 1.89 -4.88 15.77
C MET A 121 2.37 -6.09 16.58
N ASP A 122 1.85 -6.31 17.80
CA ASP A 122 2.36 -7.36 18.69
C ASP A 122 2.24 -8.74 18.04
N GLU A 123 1.03 -9.12 17.59
CA GLU A 123 0.78 -10.38 16.85
C GLU A 123 1.54 -10.45 15.51
N PHE A 124 1.75 -9.31 14.84
CA PHE A 124 2.53 -9.29 13.59
C PHE A 124 4.00 -9.61 13.83
N ASN A 125 4.58 -9.03 14.89
CA ASN A 125 5.98 -9.23 15.25
C ASN A 125 6.22 -10.67 15.67
N GLU A 126 5.36 -11.24 16.50
CA GLU A 126 5.41 -12.67 16.86
C GLU A 126 5.35 -13.58 15.62
N TRP A 127 4.42 -13.29 14.69
CA TRP A 127 4.34 -14.00 13.42
C TRP A 127 5.63 -13.88 12.60
N TRP A 128 6.19 -12.68 12.49
CA TRP A 128 7.40 -12.40 11.72
C TRP A 128 8.65 -13.08 12.30
N GLU A 129 8.80 -13.06 13.62
CA GLU A 129 9.88 -13.76 14.33
C GLU A 129 9.82 -15.28 14.07
N GLY A 130 8.61 -15.85 14.06
CA GLY A 130 8.40 -17.25 13.69
C GLY A 130 8.86 -17.58 12.26
N GLN A 131 8.66 -16.67 11.30
CA GLN A 131 9.15 -16.86 9.92
C GLN A 131 10.68 -16.86 9.83
N GLN A 132 11.34 -16.00 10.61
CA GLN A 132 12.80 -15.88 10.61
C GLN A 132 13.48 -17.11 11.22
N GLN A 133 12.92 -17.62 12.32
CA GLN A 133 13.41 -18.85 12.96
C GLN A 133 13.24 -20.05 12.03
N ASN A 134 12.09 -20.18 11.36
CA ASN A 134 11.85 -21.26 10.41
C ASN A 134 12.84 -21.20 9.22
N THR A 135 13.08 -20.01 8.68
CA THR A 135 14.05 -19.81 7.58
C THR A 135 15.46 -20.20 8.00
N SER A 136 15.86 -19.81 9.22
CA SER A 136 17.18 -20.14 9.78
C SER A 136 17.35 -21.64 9.99
N ASN A 137 16.32 -22.32 10.52
CA ASN A 137 16.31 -23.76 10.72
C ASN A 137 16.44 -24.53 9.39
N VAL A 138 15.73 -24.11 8.34
CA VAL A 138 15.84 -24.73 7.01
C VAL A 138 17.24 -24.55 6.42
N LEU A 139 17.83 -23.37 6.55
CA LEU A 139 19.20 -23.10 6.10
C LEU A 139 20.24 -23.94 6.86
N GLU A 140 20.06 -24.11 8.18
CA GLU A 140 20.93 -24.95 8.99
C GLU A 140 20.81 -26.45 8.67
N LEU A 141 19.59 -26.94 8.43
CA LEU A 141 19.35 -28.33 7.98
C LEU A 141 20.02 -28.60 6.63
N ASN A 142 19.87 -27.68 5.66
CA ASN A 142 20.49 -27.83 4.34
C ASN A 142 22.03 -27.79 4.38
N LYS A 143 22.63 -27.14 5.39
CA LYS A 143 24.09 -27.16 5.62
C LYS A 143 24.59 -28.45 6.28
N LYS A 144 23.74 -29.20 6.99
CA LYS A 144 24.11 -30.48 7.62
C LYS A 144 23.96 -31.67 6.68
N VAL A 145 23.20 -31.52 5.61
CA VAL A 145 22.91 -32.56 4.61
C VAL A 145 23.91 -32.53 3.44
N ASN A 146 24.71 -31.47 3.32
CA ASN A 146 25.86 -31.36 2.40
C ASN A 146 27.18 -31.45 3.18
#